data_AF-A0A2M9B9W3-F1
#
_entry.id   AF-A0A2M9B9W3-F1
#
_cell.length_a   1.000
_cell.length_b   1.000
_cell.length_c   1.000
_cell.angle_alpha   90.00
_cell.angle_beta   90.00
_cell.angle_gamma   90.00
#
_symmetry.space_group_name_H-M   'P 1'
#
loop_
_entity.id
_entity.type
_entity.pdbx_description
1 polymer ?
#
loop_
_entity_poly.entity_id
_entity_poly.type
_entity_poly.pdbx_seq_one_letter_code
_entity_poly.pdbx_strand_id
1 'polypeptide(L)'
;MKEKKTGLEDFVDRHRGDFDAFEPRPDLWDAIEAELSVAPAAAPTEEAPLRIVKLQPEEEILAPTAAPTPTISAPRRYNYGVAAALALLLLAGLGAIWSKSATSSVGWTKAASAPLVLNQDTEPAGSVSGFGASPVGIEAASPQKRLAVAVERMEDYYATQIGEKKAEIGDLRGPAATAATAADWRQELATLDSTYNQLKVELYRNPEPDVVLEAMNRNMQIRLDILNQQLRLQERMKEYNAAVPAAEGEVKP
;
A
#
# COMPACT_ATOMS: atom_id res chain seq x y z
N MET A 1 17.81 29.93 31.81
CA MET A 1 18.02 29.09 30.62
C MET A 1 16.65 28.73 30.09
N LYS A 2 16.33 29.01 28.82
CA LYS A 2 15.05 28.60 28.23
C LYS A 2 15.24 27.22 27.64
N GLU A 3 14.63 26.22 28.25
CA GLU A 3 14.65 24.85 27.71
C GLU A 3 13.84 24.81 26.41
N LYS A 4 14.41 24.19 25.38
CA LYS A 4 13.73 24.00 24.10
C LYS A 4 12.83 22.76 24.29
N LYS A 5 11.53 22.97 24.50
CA LYS A 5 10.55 21.88 24.42
C LYS A 5 10.72 21.17 23.07
N THR A 6 10.91 19.86 23.09
CA THR A 6 10.99 19.04 21.89
C THR A 6 9.60 18.98 21.23
N GLY A 7 9.57 18.65 19.94
CA GLY A 7 8.31 18.58 19.19
C GLY A 7 7.32 17.56 19.76
N LEU A 8 7.79 16.56 20.51
CA LEU A 8 6.94 15.56 21.14
C LEU A 8 6.25 16.10 22.39
N GLU A 9 6.97 16.82 23.27
CA GLU A 9 6.33 17.40 24.47
C GLU A 9 5.25 18.41 24.10
N ASP A 10 5.50 19.23 23.08
CA ASP A 10 4.52 20.18 22.54
C ASP A 10 3.28 19.48 21.92
N PHE A 11 3.47 18.29 21.33
CA PHE A 11 2.38 17.49 20.78
C PHE A 11 1.54 16.87 21.89
N VAL A 12 2.18 16.24 22.88
CA VAL A 12 1.49 15.64 24.04
C VAL A 12 0.73 16.71 24.83
N ASP A 13 1.32 17.89 25.05
CA ASP A 13 0.66 19.01 25.72
C ASP A 13 -0.62 19.46 24.98
N ARG A 14 -0.57 19.55 23.63
CA ARG A 14 -1.72 19.95 22.80
C ARG A 14 -2.82 18.90 22.74
N HIS A 15 -2.46 17.61 22.79
CA HIS A 15 -3.40 16.50 22.66
C HIS A 15 -3.83 15.89 23.99
N ARG A 16 -3.33 16.40 25.13
CA ARG A 16 -3.66 15.86 26.46
C ARG A 16 -5.16 15.77 26.71
N GLY A 17 -5.93 16.77 26.29
CA GLY A 17 -7.39 16.77 26.40
C GLY A 17 -8.06 15.66 25.56
N ASP A 18 -7.47 15.28 24.43
CA ASP A 18 -7.97 14.19 23.58
C ASP A 18 -7.69 12.81 24.20
N PHE A 19 -6.58 12.69 24.95
CA PHE A 19 -6.24 11.45 25.68
C PHE A 19 -7.16 11.22 26.88
N ASP A 20 -7.54 12.28 27.59
CA ASP A 20 -8.42 12.21 28.77
C ASP A 20 -9.92 12.25 28.41
N ALA A 21 -10.28 12.47 27.13
CA ALA A 21 -11.67 12.55 26.67
C ALA A 21 -12.41 11.19 26.74
N PHE A 22 -11.67 10.09 26.67
CA PHE A 22 -12.23 8.74 26.67
C PHE A 22 -11.92 8.06 28.00
N GLU A 23 -12.72 8.38 29.01
CA GLU A 23 -12.71 7.57 30.23
C GLU A 23 -13.23 6.16 29.91
N PRO A 24 -12.53 5.09 30.32
CA PRO A 24 -13.08 3.75 30.22
C PRO A 24 -14.38 3.66 31.04
N ARG A 25 -15.25 2.71 30.70
CA ARG A 25 -16.44 2.46 31.52
C ARG A 25 -16.01 2.18 32.96
N PRO A 26 -16.70 2.73 33.97
CA PRO A 26 -16.32 2.55 35.38
C PRO A 26 -16.27 1.07 35.79
N ASP A 27 -17.13 0.23 35.20
CA ASP A 27 -17.22 -1.22 35.48
C ASP A 27 -16.21 -2.06 34.67
N LEU A 28 -15.34 -1.45 33.84
CA LEU A 28 -14.44 -2.17 32.94
C LEU A 28 -13.43 -3.03 33.71
N TRP A 29 -12.97 -2.56 34.86
CA TRP A 29 -12.04 -3.33 35.71
C TRP A 29 -12.73 -4.52 36.38
N ASP A 30 -13.96 -4.36 36.85
CA ASP A 30 -14.76 -5.45 37.44
C ASP A 30 -15.04 -6.56 36.41
N ALA A 31 -15.31 -6.18 35.15
CA ALA A 31 -15.50 -7.12 34.06
C ALA A 31 -14.21 -7.89 33.72
N ILE A 32 -13.06 -7.22 33.71
CA ILE A 32 -11.76 -7.84 33.49
C ILE A 32 -11.42 -8.82 34.64
N GLU A 33 -11.70 -8.44 35.90
CA GLU A 33 -11.51 -9.31 37.06
C GLU A 33 -12.41 -10.56 36.99
N ALA A 34 -13.67 -10.39 36.58
CA ALA A 34 -14.58 -11.50 36.35
C ALA A 34 -14.03 -12.45 35.26
N GLU A 35 -13.61 -11.94 34.11
CA GLU A 35 -13.04 -12.76 33.02
C GLU A 35 -11.74 -13.48 33.44
N LEU A 36 -10.87 -12.82 34.23
CA LEU A 36 -9.64 -13.43 34.75
C LEU A 36 -9.90 -14.51 35.80
N SER A 37 -10.94 -14.34 36.63
CA SER A 37 -11.35 -15.35 37.62
C SER A 37 -11.99 -16.58 36.96
N VAL A 38 -12.56 -16.42 35.76
CA VAL A 38 -13.09 -17.49 34.92
C VAL A 38 -11.96 -18.10 34.07
N ALA A 39 -10.91 -18.58 34.75
CA ALA A 39 -9.98 -19.54 34.15
C ALA A 39 -10.58 -20.96 34.26
N PRO A 40 -10.59 -21.78 33.18
CA PRO A 40 -11.42 -22.97 33.09
C PRO A 40 -10.84 -24.13 33.89
N ALA A 41 -11.46 -24.46 35.03
CA ALA A 41 -11.17 -25.67 35.78
C ALA A 41 -12.13 -26.83 35.40
N ALA A 42 -11.53 -27.80 34.70
CA ALA A 42 -11.81 -29.24 34.70
C ALA A 42 -12.98 -29.82 33.87
N ALA A 43 -12.57 -30.50 32.79
CA ALA A 43 -13.28 -31.24 31.75
C ALA A 43 -13.91 -32.59 32.17
N PRO A 44 -14.29 -33.45 31.20
CA PRO A 44 -13.47 -34.66 31.07
C PRO A 44 -12.92 -34.91 29.64
N THR A 45 -11.61 -35.20 29.62
CA THR A 45 -10.90 -36.13 28.73
C THR A 45 -10.80 -35.81 27.23
N GLU A 46 -9.70 -35.15 26.83
CA GLU A 46 -8.65 -35.74 25.99
C GLU A 46 -7.41 -34.82 25.99
N GLU A 47 -6.24 -35.41 26.19
CA GLU A 47 -4.98 -34.74 26.53
C GLU A 47 -4.37 -34.01 25.33
N ALA A 48 -4.37 -32.67 25.34
CA ALA A 48 -3.59 -31.86 24.42
C ALA A 48 -2.21 -31.55 25.06
N PRO A 49 -1.08 -31.93 24.43
CA PRO A 49 0.24 -31.71 25.02
C PRO A 49 0.54 -30.21 25.13
N LEU A 50 0.82 -29.75 26.35
CA LEU A 50 1.24 -28.41 26.69
C LEU A 50 2.45 -28.00 25.82
N ARG A 51 2.25 -27.03 24.92
CA ARG A 51 3.32 -26.47 24.10
C ARG A 51 4.09 -25.43 24.90
N ILE A 52 5.03 -25.91 25.72
CA ILE A 52 6.00 -25.07 26.42
C ILE A 52 6.97 -24.52 25.37
N VAL A 53 6.89 -23.21 25.09
CA VAL A 53 7.89 -22.51 24.29
C VAL A 53 9.04 -22.12 25.22
N LYS A 54 10.16 -22.85 25.16
CA LYS A 54 11.41 -22.46 25.83
C LYS A 54 11.97 -21.22 25.12
N LEU A 55 12.26 -20.16 25.88
CA LEU A 55 12.71 -18.85 25.37
C LEU A 55 14.25 -18.71 25.21
N GLN A 56 15.03 -19.81 25.27
CA GLN A 56 16.49 -19.73 25.12
C GLN A 56 17.04 -20.95 24.35
N PRO A 57 17.89 -20.76 23.33
CA PRO A 57 18.67 -21.85 22.74
C PRO A 57 19.92 -22.07 23.58
N GLU A 58 19.95 -23.16 24.36
CA GLU A 58 21.18 -23.67 24.96
C GLU A 58 21.83 -24.59 23.94
N GLU A 59 22.90 -24.12 23.30
CA GLU A 59 23.92 -24.98 22.73
C GLU A 59 24.52 -25.81 23.85
N GLU A 60 24.59 -27.14 23.72
CA GLU A 60 25.83 -27.91 23.95
C GLU A 60 25.65 -29.46 23.81
N ILE A 61 26.44 -30.02 22.87
CA ILE A 61 27.22 -31.30 22.89
C ILE A 61 26.57 -32.71 22.70
N LEU A 62 26.93 -33.32 21.54
CA LEU A 62 27.31 -34.73 21.25
C LEU A 62 26.37 -35.93 21.57
N ALA A 63 25.67 -36.41 20.52
CA ALA A 63 25.55 -37.78 19.92
C ALA A 63 25.59 -39.10 20.77
N PRO A 64 25.21 -40.28 20.21
CA PRO A 64 24.16 -40.65 19.24
C PRO A 64 23.33 -41.87 19.70
N THR A 65 22.04 -42.00 19.33
CA THR A 65 21.42 -43.33 19.16
C THR A 65 20.10 -43.27 18.39
N ALA A 66 20.07 -44.11 17.35
CA ALA A 66 18.96 -44.75 16.66
C ALA A 66 17.73 -43.91 16.22
N ALA A 67 17.63 -43.74 14.90
CA ALA A 67 16.41 -43.41 14.17
C ALA A 67 15.28 -44.45 14.43
N PRO A 68 14.00 -44.09 14.22
CA PRO A 68 13.48 -44.06 12.85
C PRO A 68 12.68 -42.78 12.52
N THR A 69 12.84 -42.32 11.28
CA THR A 69 12.08 -41.25 10.64
C THR A 69 10.58 -41.56 10.54
N PRO A 70 9.73 -40.55 10.81
CA PRO A 70 8.47 -40.41 10.09
C PRO A 70 8.43 -39.13 9.25
N THR A 71 8.29 -39.30 7.94
CA THR A 71 7.84 -38.31 6.96
C THR A 71 6.38 -37.94 7.24
N ILE A 72 6.02 -36.65 7.33
CA ILE A 72 4.67 -36.07 7.10
C ILE A 72 4.88 -34.57 6.83
N SER A 73 4.71 -34.10 5.59
CA SER A 73 3.47 -33.63 4.94
C SER A 73 3.03 -32.22 5.35
N ALA A 74 2.92 -31.36 4.35
CA ALA A 74 2.62 -29.93 4.40
C ALA A 74 1.21 -29.60 4.96
N PRO A 75 0.98 -28.39 5.50
CA PRO A 75 -0.32 -28.03 6.03
C PRO A 75 -1.37 -27.78 4.93
N ARG A 76 -2.50 -28.46 5.11
CA ARG A 76 -3.74 -28.36 4.34
C ARG A 76 -4.46 -27.06 4.72
N ARG A 77 -4.89 -26.30 3.70
CA ARG A 77 -5.65 -25.05 3.82
C ARG A 77 -7.05 -25.33 4.39
N TYR A 78 -7.53 -24.44 5.25
CA TYR A 78 -8.89 -24.47 5.79
C TYR A 78 -9.93 -24.22 4.70
N ASN A 79 -10.98 -25.04 4.69
CA ASN A 79 -12.14 -24.94 3.82
C ASN A 79 -13.20 -24.03 4.46
N TYR A 80 -13.60 -22.95 3.79
CA TYR A 80 -14.79 -22.18 4.13
C TYR A 80 -16.03 -22.95 3.67
N GLY A 81 -16.77 -23.50 4.64
CA GLY A 81 -18.12 -23.99 4.46
C GLY A 81 -19.11 -22.83 4.42
N VAL A 82 -20.04 -22.87 3.45
CA VAL A 82 -21.18 -21.94 3.27
C VAL A 82 -20.83 -20.57 2.64
N ALA A 83 -20.27 -20.60 1.43
CA ALA A 83 -20.50 -19.55 0.41
C ALA A 83 -20.60 -20.13 -1.03
N ALA A 84 -20.71 -21.46 -1.16
CA ALA A 84 -20.64 -22.18 -2.43
C ALA A 84 -22.02 -22.50 -3.04
N ALA A 85 -23.00 -21.61 -2.85
CA ALA A 85 -24.32 -21.74 -3.50
C ALA A 85 -24.64 -20.59 -4.49
N LEU A 86 -23.83 -19.54 -4.55
CA LEU A 86 -23.95 -18.48 -5.58
C LEU A 86 -22.83 -18.50 -6.63
N ALA A 87 -21.89 -19.46 -6.53
CA ALA A 87 -20.75 -19.58 -7.44
C ALA A 87 -20.87 -20.72 -8.48
N LEU A 88 -22.00 -21.43 -8.52
CA LEU A 88 -22.30 -22.48 -9.52
C LEU A 88 -23.49 -22.12 -10.43
N LEU A 89 -23.74 -20.83 -10.67
CA LEU A 89 -24.69 -20.36 -11.69
C LEU A 89 -24.10 -19.24 -12.57
N LEU A 90 -22.77 -19.18 -12.72
CA LEU A 90 -22.11 -18.34 -13.74
C LEU A 90 -20.92 -19.06 -14.40
N LEU A 91 -20.98 -20.40 -14.50
CA LEU A 91 -19.99 -21.22 -15.20
C LEU A 91 -20.45 -21.64 -16.61
N ALA A 92 -21.19 -20.77 -17.30
CA ALA A 92 -21.56 -20.92 -18.71
C ALA A 92 -21.82 -19.55 -19.35
N GLY A 93 -20.82 -18.66 -19.34
CA GLY A 93 -20.91 -17.39 -20.06
C GLY A 93 -19.74 -16.46 -19.81
N LEU A 94 -18.91 -16.28 -20.84
CA LEU A 94 -17.89 -15.23 -21.03
C LEU A 94 -16.49 -15.41 -20.41
N GLY A 95 -15.96 -16.64 -20.39
CA GLY A 95 -14.53 -16.90 -20.19
C GLY A 95 -13.78 -17.18 -21.50
N ALA A 96 -13.66 -16.21 -22.42
CA ALA A 96 -12.84 -16.39 -23.63
C ALA A 96 -12.42 -15.08 -24.35
N ILE A 97 -11.87 -14.06 -23.69
CA ILE A 97 -10.90 -13.17 -24.36
C ILE A 97 -9.88 -12.62 -23.33
N TRP A 98 -8.84 -13.40 -23.02
CA TRP A 98 -7.55 -12.79 -22.64
C TRP A 98 -6.41 -13.72 -23.05
N SER A 99 -6.05 -13.66 -24.33
CA SER A 99 -4.74 -14.14 -24.78
C SER A 99 -4.24 -13.28 -25.92
N LYS A 100 -3.00 -12.77 -25.75
CA LYS A 100 -2.11 -12.15 -26.72
C LYS A 100 -2.35 -10.67 -27.03
N SER A 101 -1.60 -9.82 -26.33
CA SER A 101 -1.08 -8.58 -26.91
C SER A 101 0.44 -8.67 -26.84
N ALA A 102 1.05 -8.98 -27.99
CA ALA A 102 2.48 -8.84 -28.19
C ALA A 102 2.85 -7.36 -28.02
N THR A 103 3.95 -7.14 -27.33
CA THR A 103 4.67 -5.87 -27.21
C THR A 103 4.85 -5.22 -28.58
N SER A 104 4.07 -4.17 -28.85
CA SER A 104 4.33 -3.26 -29.96
C SER A 104 5.11 -2.08 -29.38
N SER A 105 6.40 -2.01 -29.69
CA SER A 105 7.21 -0.83 -29.46
C SER A 105 6.70 0.31 -30.34
N VAL A 106 6.11 1.32 -29.71
CA VAL A 106 5.77 2.58 -30.40
C VAL A 106 7.06 3.37 -30.57
N GLY A 107 7.61 3.35 -31.79
CA GLY A 107 8.66 4.27 -32.19
C GLY A 107 8.10 5.69 -32.32
N TRP A 108 8.61 6.61 -31.51
CA TRP A 108 8.24 8.02 -31.55
C TRP A 108 8.77 8.65 -32.84
N THR A 109 7.93 8.76 -33.88
CA THR A 109 8.23 9.60 -35.03
C THR A 109 7.86 11.05 -34.68
N LYS A 110 8.89 11.87 -34.54
CA LYS A 110 8.80 13.34 -34.48
C LYS A 110 8.13 13.85 -35.76
N ALA A 111 6.83 14.14 -35.70
CA ALA A 111 6.12 14.83 -36.77
C ALA A 111 6.43 16.33 -36.70
N ALA A 112 6.89 16.86 -37.83
CA ALA A 112 7.25 18.25 -38.03
C ALA A 112 6.04 19.18 -37.89
N SER A 113 6.31 20.36 -37.36
CA SER A 113 5.43 21.51 -37.22
C SER A 113 4.85 21.91 -38.59
N ALA A 114 3.52 21.98 -38.69
CA ALA A 114 2.85 22.72 -39.75
C ALA A 114 2.59 24.16 -39.29
N PRO A 115 2.85 25.20 -40.11
CA PRO A 115 2.56 26.57 -39.76
C PRO A 115 1.05 26.85 -39.80
N LEU A 116 0.55 27.47 -38.73
CA LEU A 116 -0.82 27.96 -38.60
C LEU A 116 -1.03 29.12 -39.60
N VAL A 117 -1.86 28.89 -40.62
CA VAL A 117 -2.32 29.93 -41.54
C VAL A 117 -3.39 30.76 -40.83
N LEU A 118 -3.13 32.06 -40.74
CA LEU A 118 -3.98 33.10 -40.18
C LEU A 118 -5.08 33.45 -41.19
N ASN A 119 -6.33 33.05 -40.94
CA ASN A 119 -7.48 33.63 -41.63
C ASN A 119 -7.95 34.85 -40.83
N GLN A 120 -7.66 36.03 -41.36
CA GLN A 120 -8.27 37.29 -40.97
C GLN A 120 -9.60 37.42 -41.70
N ASP A 121 -10.71 37.27 -40.98
CA ASP A 121 -12.00 37.79 -41.44
C ASP A 121 -12.23 39.16 -40.79
N THR A 122 -12.49 40.13 -41.68
CA THR A 122 -12.61 41.56 -41.41
C THR A 122 -14.08 41.93 -41.12
N GLU A 123 -14.33 42.44 -39.91
CA GLU A 123 -15.21 43.59 -39.54
C GLU A 123 -16.76 43.49 -39.75
N PRO A 124 -17.62 44.27 -39.03
CA PRO A 124 -17.31 45.59 -38.46
C PRO A 124 -17.82 45.92 -37.04
N ALA A 125 -17.17 46.96 -36.53
CA ALA A 125 -17.45 47.78 -35.36
C ALA A 125 -18.92 47.93 -34.93
N GLY A 126 -19.12 47.83 -33.61
CA GLY A 126 -20.34 48.24 -32.90
C GLY A 126 -20.17 48.25 -31.38
N SER A 127 -19.71 49.39 -30.84
CA SER A 127 -20.04 49.95 -29.52
C SER A 127 -19.72 49.21 -28.20
N VAL A 128 -18.65 49.73 -27.56
CA VAL A 128 -18.51 50.22 -26.17
C VAL A 128 -18.93 49.40 -24.94
N SER A 129 -17.92 49.24 -24.06
CA SER A 129 -17.95 49.39 -22.60
C SER A 129 -18.97 48.61 -21.77
N GLY A 130 -18.45 47.58 -21.11
CA GLY A 130 -19.00 47.04 -19.88
C GLY A 130 -17.88 46.44 -19.04
N PHE A 131 -17.32 47.25 -18.13
CA PHE A 131 -16.46 46.78 -17.04
C PHE A 131 -17.26 45.81 -16.18
N GLY A 132 -17.01 44.52 -16.35
CA GLY A 132 -17.56 43.45 -15.55
C GLY A 132 -16.55 42.33 -15.56
N ALA A 133 -15.78 42.24 -14.48
CA ALA A 133 -14.92 41.10 -14.19
C ALA A 133 -15.79 39.83 -14.25
N SER A 134 -15.79 39.15 -15.38
CA SER A 134 -16.28 37.79 -15.45
C SER A 134 -15.23 36.93 -14.77
N PRO A 135 -15.51 36.27 -13.63
CA PRO A 135 -14.61 35.24 -13.16
C PRO A 135 -14.60 34.16 -14.25
N VAL A 136 -13.45 34.04 -14.90
CA VAL A 136 -12.87 32.82 -15.46
C VAL A 136 -13.88 31.69 -15.70
N GLY A 137 -14.25 31.49 -16.96
CA GLY A 137 -15.12 30.41 -17.45
C GLY A 137 -14.54 29.00 -17.29
N ILE A 138 -14.30 28.57 -16.07
CA ILE A 138 -14.10 27.15 -15.70
C ILE A 138 -15.38 26.57 -15.06
N GLU A 139 -16.37 27.40 -14.72
CA GLU A 139 -17.52 26.99 -13.91
C GLU A 139 -18.62 26.22 -14.68
N ALA A 140 -18.56 26.15 -16.02
CA ALA A 140 -19.58 25.48 -16.84
C ALA A 140 -19.29 23.99 -17.17
N ALA A 141 -18.25 23.38 -16.60
CA ALA A 141 -18.06 21.94 -16.72
C ALA A 141 -18.96 21.22 -15.69
N SER A 142 -19.73 20.22 -16.14
CA SER A 142 -20.53 19.37 -15.24
C SER A 142 -19.65 18.81 -14.11
N PRO A 143 -20.18 18.64 -12.88
CA PRO A 143 -19.41 18.09 -11.75
C PRO A 143 -18.67 16.79 -12.09
N GLN A 144 -19.31 15.92 -12.87
CA GLN A 144 -18.74 14.67 -13.36
C GLN A 144 -17.52 14.87 -14.27
N LYS A 145 -17.53 15.92 -15.12
CA LYS A 145 -16.38 16.24 -15.97
C LYS A 145 -15.21 16.76 -15.15
N ARG A 146 -15.47 17.56 -14.12
CA ARG A 146 -14.40 18.04 -13.21
C ARG A 146 -13.75 16.87 -12.46
N LEU A 147 -14.56 15.94 -11.98
CA LEU A 147 -14.11 14.72 -11.31
C LEU A 147 -13.23 13.86 -12.23
N ALA A 148 -13.68 13.59 -13.46
CA ALA A 148 -12.94 12.79 -14.42
C ALA A 148 -11.55 13.40 -14.71
N VAL A 149 -11.51 14.71 -14.93
CA VAL A 149 -10.25 15.42 -15.17
C VAL A 149 -9.36 15.43 -13.92
N ALA A 150 -9.94 15.49 -12.71
CA ALA A 150 -9.18 15.41 -11.47
C ALA A 150 -8.52 14.02 -11.27
N VAL A 151 -9.27 12.95 -11.53
CA VAL A 151 -8.74 11.58 -11.51
C VAL A 151 -7.62 11.41 -12.53
N GLU A 152 -7.83 11.85 -13.77
CA GLU A 152 -6.83 11.75 -14.84
C GLU A 152 -5.51 12.43 -14.44
N ARG A 153 -5.57 13.69 -13.97
CA ARG A 153 -4.36 14.41 -13.53
C ARG A 153 -3.66 13.73 -12.37
N MET A 154 -4.42 13.22 -11.41
CA MET A 154 -3.87 12.52 -10.26
C MET A 154 -3.19 11.20 -10.70
N GLU A 155 -3.84 10.42 -11.58
CA GLU A 155 -3.29 9.19 -12.13
C GLU A 155 -1.99 9.44 -12.88
N ASP A 156 -1.96 10.43 -13.77
CA ASP A 156 -0.78 10.79 -14.54
C ASP A 156 0.38 11.17 -13.61
N TYR A 157 0.12 12.05 -12.63
CA TYR A 157 1.13 12.47 -11.66
C TYR A 157 1.75 11.28 -10.92
N TYR A 158 0.93 10.43 -10.29
CA TYR A 158 1.45 9.31 -9.51
C TYR A 158 2.02 8.20 -10.39
N ALA A 159 1.50 7.97 -11.61
CA ALA A 159 2.04 6.97 -12.52
C ALA A 159 3.51 7.27 -12.87
N THR A 160 3.83 8.53 -13.14
CA THR A 160 5.21 8.98 -13.34
C THR A 160 6.07 8.74 -12.10
N GLN A 161 5.64 9.25 -10.94
CA GLN A 161 6.42 9.13 -9.69
C GLN A 161 6.65 7.67 -9.27
N ILE A 162 5.62 6.84 -9.35
CA ILE A 162 5.69 5.41 -9.01
C ILE A 162 6.60 4.68 -10.01
N GLY A 163 6.50 5.01 -11.30
CA GLY A 163 7.35 4.43 -12.35
C GLY A 163 8.83 4.71 -12.11
N GLU A 164 9.17 5.98 -11.86
CA GLU A 164 10.54 6.41 -11.55
C GLU A 164 11.10 5.70 -10.31
N LYS A 165 10.34 5.70 -9.20
CA LYS A 165 10.79 5.06 -7.96
C LYS A 165 10.96 3.55 -8.10
N LYS A 166 10.09 2.88 -8.88
CA LYS A 166 10.23 1.45 -9.15
C LYS A 166 11.46 1.13 -9.98
N ALA A 167 11.81 1.98 -10.94
CA ALA A 167 13.04 1.84 -11.72
C ALA A 167 14.28 1.99 -10.81
N GLU A 168 14.31 3.03 -9.99
CA GLU A 168 15.39 3.32 -9.03
C GLU A 168 15.63 2.16 -8.05
N ILE A 169 14.56 1.59 -7.48
CA ILE A 169 14.64 0.39 -6.62
C ILE A 169 15.17 -0.82 -7.39
N GLY A 170 14.80 -0.97 -8.67
CA GLY A 170 15.28 -2.04 -9.54
C GLY A 170 16.79 -1.99 -9.76
N ASP A 171 17.33 -0.79 -9.98
CA ASP A 171 18.75 -0.56 -10.25
C ASP A 171 19.64 -0.80 -9.02
N LEU A 172 19.13 -0.54 -7.81
CA LEU A 172 19.87 -0.68 -6.55
C LEU A 172 19.85 -2.11 -5.97
N ARG A 173 19.00 -3.01 -6.50
CA ARG A 173 18.74 -4.30 -5.86
C ARG A 173 19.87 -5.32 -6.09
N GLY A 174 20.56 -5.68 -5.00
CA GLY A 174 21.51 -6.80 -4.96
C GLY A 174 20.86 -8.20 -4.78
N PRO A 175 21.60 -9.29 -5.06
CA PRO A 175 21.05 -10.64 -5.11
C PRO A 175 20.82 -11.29 -3.73
N ALA A 176 19.70 -12.04 -3.63
CA ALA A 176 19.31 -13.02 -2.62
C ALA A 176 18.73 -12.55 -1.26
N ALA A 177 19.46 -11.85 -0.38
CA ALA A 177 18.96 -11.56 0.98
C ALA A 177 17.76 -10.59 1.01
N THR A 178 17.58 -9.79 -0.05
CA THR A 178 16.47 -8.84 -0.22
C THR A 178 15.19 -9.48 -0.76
N ALA A 179 15.17 -10.80 -1.02
CA ALA A 179 14.06 -11.45 -1.72
C ALA A 179 12.77 -11.56 -0.91
N ALA A 180 12.86 -11.94 0.37
CA ALA A 180 11.70 -12.06 1.25
C ALA A 180 11.07 -10.69 1.53
N THR A 181 11.85 -9.71 1.99
CA THR A 181 11.37 -8.32 2.18
C THR A 181 10.81 -7.72 0.89
N ALA A 182 11.37 -8.09 -0.28
CA ALA A 182 10.83 -7.65 -1.55
C ALA A 182 9.43 -8.23 -1.86
N ALA A 183 9.13 -9.44 -1.40
CA ALA A 183 7.82 -10.03 -1.59
C ALA A 183 6.73 -9.30 -0.78
N ASP A 184 7.06 -8.87 0.45
CA ASP A 184 6.12 -8.23 1.36
C ASP A 184 5.56 -6.92 0.80
N TRP A 185 6.42 -5.96 0.44
CA TRP A 185 5.96 -4.68 -0.11
C TRP A 185 5.33 -4.83 -1.50
N ARG A 186 5.75 -5.82 -2.29
CA ARG A 186 5.12 -6.12 -3.59
C ARG A 186 3.69 -6.61 -3.41
N GLN A 187 3.43 -7.42 -2.39
CA GLN A 187 2.09 -7.86 -2.04
C GLN A 187 1.23 -6.68 -1.55
N GLU A 188 1.80 -5.78 -0.74
CA GLU A 188 1.11 -4.58 -0.29
C GLU A 188 0.72 -3.66 -1.46
N LEU A 189 1.64 -3.42 -2.40
CA LEU A 189 1.33 -2.68 -3.63
C LEU A 189 0.23 -3.33 -4.46
N ALA A 190 0.24 -4.66 -4.62
CA ALA A 190 -0.82 -5.37 -5.33
C ALA A 190 -2.18 -5.24 -4.62
N THR A 191 -2.18 -5.17 -3.29
CA THR A 191 -3.38 -4.92 -2.49
C THR A 191 -3.90 -3.51 -2.71
N LEU A 192 -3.02 -2.51 -2.69
CA LEU A 192 -3.35 -1.11 -2.99
C LEU A 192 -3.87 -0.95 -4.42
N ASP A 193 -3.29 -1.66 -5.40
CA ASP A 193 -3.77 -1.74 -6.79
C ASP A 193 -5.23 -2.20 -6.86
N SER A 194 -5.55 -3.30 -6.19
CA SER A 194 -6.92 -3.80 -6.15
C SER A 194 -7.89 -2.84 -5.48
N THR A 195 -7.48 -2.21 -4.37
CA THR A 195 -8.28 -1.22 -3.62
C THR A 195 -8.58 0.00 -4.49
N TYR A 196 -7.61 0.48 -5.25
CA TYR A 196 -7.81 1.59 -6.17
C TYR A 196 -8.79 1.27 -7.30
N ASN A 197 -8.71 0.07 -7.87
CA ASN A 197 -9.67 -0.35 -8.87
C ASN A 197 -11.10 -0.41 -8.31
N GLN A 198 -11.27 -0.80 -7.05
CA GLN A 198 -12.57 -0.73 -6.36
C GLN A 198 -13.01 0.72 -6.18
N LEU A 199 -12.13 1.60 -5.70
CA LEU A 199 -12.44 3.02 -5.55
C LEU A 199 -12.83 3.68 -6.87
N LYS A 200 -12.21 3.31 -8.01
CA LYS A 200 -12.63 3.79 -9.35
C LYS A 200 -14.07 3.39 -9.68
N VAL A 201 -14.51 2.21 -9.27
CA VAL A 201 -15.90 1.75 -9.49
C VAL A 201 -16.86 2.50 -8.56
N GLU A 202 -16.48 2.67 -7.31
CA GLU A 202 -17.27 3.40 -6.31
C GLU A 202 -17.42 4.87 -6.66
N LEU A 203 -16.38 5.47 -7.25
CA LEU A 203 -16.34 6.89 -7.61
C LEU A 203 -17.56 7.35 -8.42
N TYR A 204 -18.04 6.51 -9.35
CA TYR A 204 -19.18 6.83 -10.21
C TYR A 204 -20.53 6.37 -9.66
N ARG A 205 -20.53 5.59 -8.57
CA ARG A 205 -21.72 5.01 -7.94
C ARG A 205 -22.06 5.68 -6.62
N ASN A 206 -21.08 6.30 -5.98
CA ASN A 206 -21.21 6.89 -4.66
C ASN A 206 -21.89 8.28 -4.76
N PRO A 207 -22.85 8.59 -3.87
CA PRO A 207 -23.45 9.92 -3.79
C PRO A 207 -22.43 11.03 -3.42
N GLU A 208 -21.32 10.67 -2.78
CA GLU A 208 -20.23 11.56 -2.36
C GLU A 208 -18.93 11.24 -3.11
N PRO A 209 -18.84 11.52 -4.42
CA PRO A 209 -17.69 11.13 -5.24
C PRO A 209 -16.39 11.84 -4.83
N ASP A 210 -16.47 13.02 -4.23
CA ASP A 210 -15.30 13.77 -3.77
C ASP A 210 -14.57 13.05 -2.61
N VAL A 211 -15.31 12.39 -1.72
CA VAL A 211 -14.74 11.59 -0.62
C VAL A 211 -14.01 10.36 -1.18
N VAL A 212 -14.58 9.72 -2.20
CA VAL A 212 -13.94 8.59 -2.88
C VAL A 212 -12.68 9.04 -3.62
N LEU A 213 -12.72 10.20 -4.27
CA LEU A 213 -11.54 10.79 -4.91
C LEU A 213 -10.41 11.06 -3.91
N GLU A 214 -10.73 11.55 -2.70
CA GLU A 214 -9.73 11.74 -1.64
C GLU A 214 -9.13 10.40 -1.19
N ALA A 215 -9.96 9.36 -1.04
CA ALA A 215 -9.47 8.01 -0.73
C ALA A 215 -8.58 7.43 -1.85
N MET A 216 -8.90 7.72 -3.12
CA MET A 216 -8.07 7.35 -4.27
C MET A 216 -6.71 8.05 -4.23
N ASN A 217 -6.68 9.35 -3.93
CA ASN A 217 -5.45 10.11 -3.76
C ASN A 217 -4.59 9.54 -2.62
N ARG A 218 -5.22 9.26 -1.47
CA ARG A 218 -4.53 8.64 -0.33
C ARG A 218 -3.98 7.26 -0.67
N ASN A 219 -4.72 6.44 -1.41
CA ASN A 219 -4.23 5.13 -1.87
C ASN A 219 -2.94 5.28 -2.69
N MET A 220 -2.89 6.26 -3.60
CA MET A 220 -1.70 6.53 -4.42
C MET A 220 -0.52 7.07 -3.61
N GLN A 221 -0.79 7.94 -2.64
CA GLN A 221 0.22 8.44 -1.70
C GLN A 221 0.88 7.28 -0.93
N ILE A 222 0.09 6.35 -0.39
CA ILE A 222 0.61 5.20 0.36
C ILE A 222 1.54 4.35 -0.52
N ARG A 223 1.20 4.14 -1.79
CA ARG A 223 2.08 3.40 -2.72
C ARG A 223 3.42 4.11 -2.87
N LEU A 224 3.40 5.43 -3.05
CA LEU A 224 4.61 6.23 -3.19
C LEU A 224 5.45 6.20 -1.92
N ASP A 225 4.81 6.26 -0.75
CA ASP A 225 5.48 6.18 0.55
C ASP A 225 6.15 4.83 0.77
N ILE A 226 5.48 3.72 0.44
CA ILE A 226 6.07 2.38 0.48
C ILE A 226 7.32 2.34 -0.40
N LEU A 227 7.24 2.83 -1.63
CA LEU A 227 8.39 2.84 -2.55
C LEU A 227 9.54 3.70 -2.02
N ASN A 228 9.25 4.89 -1.49
CA ASN A 228 10.26 5.75 -0.86
C ASN A 228 10.90 5.10 0.38
N GLN A 229 10.15 4.34 1.17
CA GLN A 229 10.69 3.56 2.28
C GLN A 229 11.63 2.46 1.78
N GLN A 230 11.24 1.73 0.73
CA GLN A 230 12.08 0.69 0.13
C GLN A 230 13.38 1.25 -0.44
N LEU A 231 13.32 2.43 -1.09
CA LEU A 231 14.50 3.08 -1.63
C LEU A 231 15.52 3.40 -0.53
N ARG A 232 15.08 4.03 0.56
CA ARG A 232 15.93 4.32 1.73
C ARG A 232 16.54 3.06 2.35
N LEU A 233 15.79 1.95 2.35
CA LEU A 233 16.31 0.68 2.85
C LEU A 233 17.43 0.13 1.95
N GLN A 234 17.26 0.20 0.62
CA GLN A 234 18.31 -0.22 -0.33
C GLN A 234 19.57 0.64 -0.20
N GLU A 235 19.43 1.95 -0.06
CA GLU A 235 20.56 2.87 0.13
C GLU A 235 21.34 2.53 1.40
N ARG A 236 20.66 2.35 2.53
CA ARG A 236 21.30 1.95 3.80
C ARG A 236 22.02 0.60 3.69
N MET A 237 21.43 -0.36 2.98
CA MET A 237 22.06 -1.66 2.75
C MET A 237 23.32 -1.53 1.89
N LYS A 238 23.29 -0.67 0.87
CA LYS A 238 24.45 -0.38 0.04
C LYS A 238 25.56 0.30 0.86
N GLU A 239 25.21 1.27 1.70
CA GLU A 239 26.15 1.94 2.62
C GLU A 239 26.76 0.94 3.61
N TYR A 240 25.93 0.08 4.22
CA TYR A 240 26.40 -0.98 5.12
C TYR A 240 27.36 -1.94 4.41
N ASN A 241 26.99 -2.43 3.22
CA ASN A 241 27.85 -3.34 2.44
C ASN A 241 29.16 -2.66 2.00
N ALA A 242 29.15 -1.37 1.70
CA ALA A 242 30.36 -0.62 1.37
C ALA A 242 31.24 -0.34 2.61
N ALA A 243 30.62 -0.15 3.77
CA ALA A 243 31.29 0.13 5.05
C ALA A 243 31.84 -1.12 5.75
N VAL A 244 31.46 -2.32 5.32
CA VAL A 244 32.04 -3.59 5.77
C VAL A 244 33.03 -4.11 4.71
N PRO A 245 34.27 -3.59 4.62
CA PRO A 245 35.30 -4.19 3.79
C PRO A 245 35.88 -5.41 4.51
N ALA A 246 35.58 -6.62 4.02
CA ALA A 246 36.44 -7.80 4.07
C ALA A 246 37.23 -8.09 5.38
N ALA A 247 36.65 -7.86 6.56
CA ALA A 247 37.30 -8.17 7.84
C ALA A 247 37.46 -9.68 8.10
N GLU A 248 36.95 -10.54 7.21
CA GLU A 248 36.97 -12.00 7.35
C GLU A 248 37.95 -12.70 6.37
N GLY A 249 38.83 -11.94 5.69
CA GLY A 249 39.69 -12.47 4.63
C GLY A 249 41.13 -12.88 4.99
N GLU A 250 41.70 -12.47 6.14
CA GLU A 250 43.08 -12.80 6.50
C GLU A 250 43.18 -13.56 7.82
N VAL A 251 42.75 -14.82 7.83
CA VAL A 251 43.38 -15.83 8.69
C VAL A 251 44.39 -16.58 7.81
N LYS A 252 45.62 -16.06 7.77
CA LYS A 252 46.74 -16.69 7.08
C LYS A 252 47.26 -17.86 7.95
N PRO A 253 47.49 -19.07 7.38
CA PRO A 253 48.06 -20.20 8.11
C PRO A 253 49.54 -19.97 8.46
#